data_AF-A0A2T6VBS4-F1
#
_entry.id   AF-A0A2T6VBS4-F1
#
_cell.length_a   1.000
_cell.length_b   1.000
_cell.length_c   1.000
_cell.angle_alpha   90.00
_cell.angle_beta   90.00
_cell.angle_gamma   90.00
#
_symmetry.space_group_name_H-M   'P 1'
#
loop_
_entity.id
_entity.type
_entity.pdbx_description
1 polymer ?
#
loop_
_entity_poly.entity_id
_entity_poly.type
_entity_poly.pdbx_seq_one_letter_code
_entity_poly.pdbx_strand_id
1 'polypeptide(L)'
;MQKNILKMTLLLVFLFLRNAVGLEDKKATTQPESVQNTPKNLPPIQLRLNQVHEELIEMLENMGKGTQYEFPKIKEILEQSEEEWLKVAHEECVALVMLISPKASIENSPIYKNCYEAYVKQRIHDLYD
;
A
#
# COMPACT_ATOMS: atom_id res chain seq x y z
N MET A 1 -17.65 18.46 40.49
CA MET A 1 -17.12 17.54 39.45
C MET A 1 -18.15 17.13 38.37
N GLN A 2 -19.46 17.40 38.51
CA GLN A 2 -20.47 17.04 37.49
C GLN A 2 -20.46 17.93 36.22
N LYS A 3 -20.10 19.22 36.32
CA LYS A 3 -20.16 20.17 35.20
C LYS A 3 -19.15 19.91 34.07
N ASN A 4 -18.04 19.22 34.36
CA ASN A 4 -17.03 18.89 33.35
C ASN A 4 -17.31 17.57 32.63
N ILE A 5 -18.02 16.63 33.28
CA ILE A 5 -18.44 15.37 32.67
C ILE A 5 -19.50 15.64 31.59
N LEU A 6 -20.45 16.54 31.87
CA LEU A 6 -21.50 16.92 30.92
C LEU A 6 -20.95 17.59 29.64
N LYS A 7 -19.85 18.35 29.75
CA LYS A 7 -19.19 18.97 28.58
C LYS A 7 -18.43 17.94 27.74
N MET A 8 -17.86 16.92 28.37
CA MET A 8 -17.09 15.88 27.68
C MET A 8 -18.00 14.90 26.94
N THR A 9 -19.19 14.59 27.47
CA THR A 9 -20.20 13.78 26.76
C THR A 9 -20.85 14.49 25.59
N LEU A 10 -21.05 15.82 25.66
CA LEU A 10 -21.58 16.60 24.53
C LEU A 10 -20.61 16.67 23.34
N LEU A 11 -19.30 16.75 23.60
CA LEU A 11 -18.25 16.76 22.56
C LEU A 11 -18.14 15.41 21.84
N LEU A 12 -18.30 14.30 22.56
CA LEU A 12 -18.29 12.95 21.98
C LEU A 12 -19.50 12.72 21.06
N VAL A 13 -20.71 13.14 21.46
CA VAL A 13 -21.91 12.99 20.61
C VAL A 13 -21.80 13.80 19.31
N PHE A 14 -21.17 14.98 19.34
CA PHE A 14 -20.93 15.79 18.15
C PHE A 14 -19.93 15.17 17.16
N LEU A 15 -18.95 14.39 17.66
CA LEU A 15 -18.00 13.66 16.81
C LEU A 15 -18.63 12.45 16.13
N PHE A 16 -19.58 11.77 16.77
CA PHE A 16 -20.29 10.63 16.17
C PHE A 16 -21.37 11.04 15.15
N LEU A 17 -21.94 12.24 15.27
CA LEU A 17 -22.92 12.77 14.30
C LEU A 17 -22.27 13.22 12.97
N ARG A 18 -20.97 13.52 12.94
CA ARG A 18 -20.27 13.89 11.69
C ARG A 18 -19.89 12.69 10.80
N ASN A 19 -19.95 11.46 11.32
CA ASN A 19 -19.67 10.24 10.56
C ASN A 19 -20.94 9.52 10.07
N ALA A 20 -22.12 10.13 10.23
CA ALA A 20 -23.41 9.57 9.85
C ALA A 20 -24.13 10.47 8.84
N VAL A 21 -23.55 10.64 7.66
CA VAL A 21 -24.29 10.98 6.44
C VAL A 21 -23.91 9.94 5.40
N GLY A 22 -24.85 9.05 5.16
CA GLY A 22 -24.68 7.85 4.35
C GLY A 22 -24.69 8.10 2.85
N LEU A 23 -24.28 7.05 2.15
CA LEU A 23 -24.69 6.73 0.79
C LEU A 23 -24.68 5.20 0.67
N GLU A 24 -25.72 4.57 1.22
CA GLU A 24 -26.22 3.35 0.60
C GLU A 24 -27.04 3.82 -0.60
N ASP A 25 -26.68 3.38 -1.81
CA ASP A 25 -27.45 2.34 -2.51
C ASP A 25 -26.83 2.09 -3.90
N LYS A 26 -26.26 0.89 -4.10
CA LYS A 26 -26.57 -0.02 -5.23
C LYS A 26 -25.53 -1.11 -5.35
N LYS A 27 -26.01 -2.31 -5.09
CA LYS A 27 -25.47 -3.60 -5.54
C LYS A 27 -24.97 -3.52 -6.98
N ALA A 28 -23.66 -3.60 -7.17
CA ALA A 28 -23.04 -4.01 -8.42
C ALA A 28 -21.87 -4.93 -8.07
N THR A 29 -22.04 -6.19 -8.44
CA THR A 29 -21.00 -7.21 -8.48
C THR A 29 -19.85 -6.68 -9.34
N THR A 30 -18.75 -6.28 -8.71
CA THR A 30 -17.47 -6.15 -9.40
C THR A 30 -16.40 -6.65 -8.45
N GLN A 31 -15.63 -7.62 -8.95
CA GLN A 31 -14.42 -8.15 -8.33
C GLN A 31 -13.54 -7.00 -7.81
N PRO A 32 -12.65 -7.24 -6.83
CA PRO A 32 -11.61 -6.28 -6.56
C PRO A 32 -10.82 -6.12 -7.86
N GLU A 33 -11.01 -4.98 -8.52
CA GLU A 33 -10.13 -4.55 -9.60
C GLU A 33 -8.76 -4.43 -8.94
N SER A 34 -7.96 -5.48 -9.09
CA SER A 34 -6.52 -5.43 -8.83
C SER A 34 -6.04 -4.15 -9.49
N VAL A 35 -5.29 -3.35 -8.75
CA VAL A 35 -4.74 -2.05 -9.15
C VAL A 35 -4.06 -2.17 -10.52
N GLN A 36 -4.83 -2.04 -11.59
CA GLN A 36 -4.41 -2.04 -12.99
C GLN A 36 -4.20 -0.60 -13.48
N ASN A 37 -3.82 0.30 -12.58
CA ASN A 37 -3.25 1.58 -12.96
C ASN A 37 -1.73 1.44 -13.07
N THR A 38 -1.28 0.44 -13.81
CA THR A 38 0.13 0.28 -14.13
C THR A 38 0.49 1.30 -15.21
N PRO A 39 1.35 2.30 -14.94
CA PRO A 39 1.81 3.23 -15.96
C PRO A 39 2.38 2.45 -17.14
N LYS A 40 1.99 2.80 -18.37
CA LYS A 40 2.42 2.10 -19.61
C LYS A 40 3.94 2.07 -19.85
N ASN A 41 4.74 2.74 -19.00
CA ASN A 41 6.20 2.74 -19.01
C ASN A 41 6.75 2.67 -17.56
N LEU A 42 6.51 1.57 -16.85
CA LEU A 42 7.22 1.32 -15.60
C LEU A 42 8.73 1.23 -15.87
N PRO A 43 9.59 1.87 -15.05
CA PRO A 43 11.01 1.58 -14.99
C PRO A 43 11.31 0.07 -15.01
N PRO A 44 12.37 -0.38 -15.71
CA PRO A 44 12.72 -1.80 -15.80
C PRO A 44 12.81 -2.53 -14.45
N ILE A 45 13.25 -1.83 -13.40
CA ILE A 45 13.37 -2.41 -12.06
C ILE A 45 12.00 -2.64 -11.39
N GLN A 46 11.01 -1.79 -11.66
CA GLN A 46 9.64 -1.98 -11.16
C GLN A 46 8.96 -3.15 -11.88
N LEU A 47 9.21 -3.33 -13.18
CA LEU A 47 8.77 -4.51 -13.90
C LEU A 47 9.35 -5.79 -13.30
N ARG A 48 10.64 -5.77 -12.92
CA ARG A 48 11.28 -6.90 -12.26
C ARG A 48 10.66 -7.21 -10.90
N LEU A 49 10.32 -6.20 -10.10
CA LEU A 49 9.64 -6.41 -8.83
C LEU A 49 8.28 -7.08 -9.01
N ASN A 50 7.46 -6.60 -9.97
CA ASN A 50 6.17 -7.22 -10.27
C ASN A 50 6.32 -8.70 -10.67
N GLN A 51 7.33 -9.01 -11.49
CA GLN A 51 7.64 -10.40 -11.87
C GLN A 51 8.00 -11.26 -10.66
N VAL A 52 8.84 -10.76 -9.75
CA VAL A 52 9.23 -11.47 -8.53
C VAL A 52 8.02 -11.78 -7.65
N HIS A 53 7.09 -10.83 -7.52
CA HIS A 53 5.82 -11.06 -6.81
C HIS A 53 4.98 -12.16 -7.46
N GLU A 54 4.80 -12.11 -8.78
CA GLU A 54 4.03 -13.12 -9.52
C GLU A 54 4.67 -14.51 -9.40
N GLU A 55 6.01 -14.61 -9.55
CA GLU A 55 6.78 -15.85 -9.39
C GLU A 55 6.63 -16.44 -7.98
N LEU A 56 6.69 -15.58 -6.94
CA LEU A 56 6.53 -16.00 -5.55
C LEU A 56 5.11 -16.52 -5.28
N ILE A 57 4.08 -15.82 -5.77
CA ILE A 57 2.69 -16.25 -5.65
C ILE A 57 2.51 -17.61 -6.33
N GLU A 58 2.99 -17.79 -7.56
CA GLU A 58 2.89 -19.07 -8.28
C GLU A 58 3.60 -20.21 -7.54
N MET A 59 4.79 -19.96 -7.00
CA MET A 59 5.53 -20.94 -6.22
C MET A 59 4.75 -21.38 -4.98
N LEU A 60 4.17 -20.43 -4.25
CA LEU A 60 3.34 -20.69 -3.07
C LEU A 60 2.03 -21.40 -3.45
N GLU A 61 1.41 -21.08 -4.58
CA GLU A 61 0.23 -21.79 -5.10
C GLU A 61 0.53 -23.27 -5.31
N ASN A 62 1.70 -23.56 -5.88
CA ASN A 62 2.14 -24.92 -6.16
C ASN A 62 2.52 -25.68 -4.88
N MET A 63 3.09 -25.01 -3.87
CA MET A 63 3.34 -25.61 -2.55
C MET A 63 2.05 -25.85 -1.74
N GLY A 64 1.04 -25.01 -1.92
CA GLY A 64 -0.27 -25.14 -1.26
C GLY A 64 -1.08 -26.35 -1.71
N LYS A 65 -0.80 -26.90 -2.90
CA LYS A 65 -1.43 -28.12 -3.43
C LYS A 65 -0.95 -29.34 -2.62
N GLY A 66 -1.66 -29.66 -1.53
CA GLY A 66 -1.44 -30.85 -0.72
C GLY A 66 -0.89 -30.58 0.70
N THR A 67 -0.85 -29.32 1.13
CA THR A 67 -0.47 -28.95 2.51
C THR A 67 -1.66 -28.36 3.27
N GLN A 68 -1.58 -28.35 4.60
CA GLN A 68 -2.57 -27.69 5.49
C GLN A 68 -2.48 -26.15 5.48
N TYR A 69 -1.62 -25.58 4.64
CA TYR A 69 -1.40 -24.15 4.57
C TYR A 69 -2.53 -23.47 3.79
N GLU A 70 -3.12 -22.43 4.39
CA GLU A 70 -4.15 -21.62 3.75
C GLU A 70 -3.51 -20.69 2.71
N PHE A 71 -3.27 -21.23 1.52
CA PHE A 71 -2.70 -20.48 0.39
C PHE A 71 -3.40 -19.13 0.13
N PRO A 72 -4.76 -19.01 0.14
CA PRO A 72 -5.43 -17.74 -0.07
C PRO A 72 -5.00 -16.64 0.91
N LYS A 73 -4.68 -17.01 2.16
CA LYS A 73 -4.25 -16.09 3.20
C LYS A 73 -2.82 -15.60 2.98
N ILE A 74 -1.93 -16.45 2.47
CA ILE A 74 -0.54 -16.05 2.17
C ILE A 74 -0.51 -15.05 1.01
N LYS A 75 -1.30 -15.31 -0.05
CA LYS A 75 -1.42 -14.39 -1.17
C LYS A 75 -1.92 -13.02 -0.72
N GLU A 76 -2.99 -12.99 0.10
CA GLU A 76 -3.53 -11.75 0.66
C GLU A 76 -2.47 -10.99 1.48
N ILE A 77 -1.69 -11.69 2.32
CA ILE A 77 -0.60 -11.08 3.09
C ILE A 77 0.48 -10.49 2.18
N LEU A 78 0.86 -11.17 1.09
CA LEU A 78 1.86 -10.67 0.15
C LEU A 78 1.36 -9.42 -0.59
N GLU A 79 0.10 -9.42 -1.03
CA GLU A 79 -0.52 -8.26 -1.69
C GLU A 79 -0.62 -7.06 -0.74
N GLN A 80 -1.07 -7.28 0.51
CA GLN A 80 -1.13 -6.24 1.54
C GLN A 80 0.26 -5.70 1.90
N SER A 81 1.24 -6.58 2.07
CA SER A 81 2.61 -6.21 2.34
C SER A 81 3.19 -5.33 1.24
N GLU A 82 2.83 -5.59 -0.02
CA GLU A 82 3.31 -4.81 -1.14
C GLU A 82 2.67 -3.42 -1.23
N GLU A 83 1.37 -3.32 -0.95
CA GLU A 83 0.68 -2.03 -0.86
C GLU A 83 1.28 -1.15 0.26
N GLU A 84 1.51 -1.73 1.44
CA GLU A 84 2.12 -1.02 2.56
C GLU A 84 3.56 -0.60 2.26
N TRP A 85 4.35 -1.50 1.68
CA TRP A 85 5.73 -1.21 1.29
C TRP A 85 5.81 -0.07 0.28
N LEU A 86 4.95 -0.09 -0.76
CA LEU A 86 4.90 0.94 -1.78
C LEU A 86 4.64 2.32 -1.18
N LYS A 87 3.70 2.39 -0.24
CA LYS A 87 3.35 3.63 0.47
C LYS A 87 4.54 4.16 1.27
N VAL A 88 5.19 3.30 2.07
CA VAL A 88 6.34 3.68 2.90
C VAL A 88 7.49 4.16 2.03
N ALA A 89 7.85 3.40 0.99
CA ALA A 89 8.93 3.76 0.06
C ALA A 89 8.66 5.12 -0.61
N HIS A 90 7.42 5.39 -1.02
CA HIS A 90 7.02 6.68 -1.57
C HIS A 90 7.22 7.83 -0.57
N GLU A 91 6.68 7.69 0.65
CA GLU A 91 6.74 8.72 1.70
C GLU A 91 8.20 9.03 2.09
N GLU A 92 9.02 8.01 2.27
CA GLU A 92 10.44 8.17 2.62
C GLU A 92 11.23 8.84 1.49
N CYS A 93 10.99 8.48 0.23
CA CYS A 93 11.64 9.13 -0.90
C CYS A 93 11.18 10.56 -1.10
N VAL A 94 9.91 10.89 -0.87
CA VAL A 94 9.41 12.28 -0.87
C VAL A 94 10.07 13.08 0.24
N ALA A 95 10.16 12.54 1.45
CA ALA A 95 10.82 13.20 2.58
C ALA A 95 12.30 13.49 2.28
N LEU A 96 13.01 12.55 1.64
CA LEU A 96 14.39 12.74 1.21
C LEU A 96 14.53 13.88 0.18
N VAL A 97 13.62 13.96 -0.79
CA VAL A 97 13.61 15.10 -1.73
C VAL A 97 13.38 16.40 -1.00
N MET A 98 12.42 16.46 -0.08
CA MET A 98 12.12 17.68 0.69
C MET A 98 13.32 18.11 1.54
N LEU A 99 14.09 17.17 2.09
CA LEU A 99 15.27 17.45 2.90
C LEU A 99 16.44 17.99 2.08
N ILE A 100 16.68 17.43 0.89
CA ILE A 100 17.82 17.81 0.05
C ILE A 100 17.49 19.00 -0.87
N SER A 101 16.28 19.03 -1.42
CA SER A 101 15.82 20.03 -2.39
C SER A 101 14.34 20.39 -2.16
N PRO A 102 14.03 21.17 -1.11
CA PRO A 102 12.65 21.43 -0.65
C PRO A 102 11.74 22.13 -1.68
N LYS A 103 12.31 22.69 -2.74
CA LYS A 103 11.56 23.38 -3.82
C LYS A 103 11.46 22.55 -5.11
N ALA A 104 12.06 21.37 -5.15
CA ALA A 104 12.01 20.51 -6.33
C ALA A 104 10.64 19.82 -6.47
N SER A 105 10.17 19.66 -7.71
CA SER A 105 9.05 18.77 -8.00
C SER A 105 9.48 17.32 -7.79
N ILE A 106 8.60 16.52 -7.18
CA ILE A 106 8.83 15.08 -6.96
C ILE A 106 8.85 14.31 -8.28
N GLU A 107 7.92 14.61 -9.20
CA GLU A 107 7.67 13.86 -10.44
C GLU A 107 8.94 13.68 -11.31
N ASN A 108 9.80 14.70 -11.34
CA ASN A 108 11.03 14.70 -12.13
C ASN A 108 12.30 14.72 -11.26
N SER A 109 12.18 14.41 -9.96
CA SER A 109 13.31 14.46 -9.04
C SER A 109 14.25 13.28 -9.26
N PRO A 110 15.53 13.50 -9.64
CA PRO A 110 16.50 12.43 -9.71
C PRO A 110 16.76 11.78 -8.34
N ILE A 111 16.57 12.54 -7.25
CA ILE A 111 16.69 12.05 -5.88
C ILE A 111 15.56 11.06 -5.57
N TYR A 112 14.32 11.40 -5.93
CA TYR A 112 13.18 10.49 -5.77
C TYR A 112 13.41 9.21 -6.56
N LYS A 113 13.78 9.34 -7.84
CA LYS A 113 14.01 8.20 -8.72
C LYS A 113 15.07 7.26 -8.15
N ASN A 114 16.24 7.78 -7.77
CA ASN A 114 17.33 6.97 -7.23
C ASN A 114 16.97 6.32 -5.89
N CYS A 115 16.25 7.05 -5.03
CA CYS A 115 15.75 6.52 -3.77
C CYS A 115 14.79 5.35 -4.02
N TYR A 116 13.79 5.56 -4.86
CA TYR A 116 12.79 4.55 -5.15
C TYR A 116 13.41 3.31 -5.81
N GLU A 117 14.36 3.48 -6.74
CA GLU A 117 15.10 2.36 -7.33
C GLU A 117 15.91 1.56 -6.28
N ALA A 118 16.42 2.20 -5.23
CA ALA A 118 17.11 1.52 -4.13
C ALA A 118 16.14 0.67 -3.29
N TYR A 119 14.98 1.22 -2.94
CA TYR A 119 13.91 0.47 -2.27
C TYR A 119 13.48 -0.74 -3.09
N VAL A 120 13.24 -0.56 -4.39
CA VAL A 120 12.82 -1.68 -5.27
C VAL A 120 13.86 -2.80 -5.28
N LYS A 121 15.16 -2.46 -5.37
CA LYS A 121 16.23 -3.47 -5.31
C LYS A 121 16.24 -4.22 -3.99
N GLN A 122 16.10 -3.51 -2.88
CA GLN A 122 16.03 -4.12 -1.56
C GLN A 122 14.82 -5.05 -1.45
N ARG A 123 13.64 -4.60 -1.88
CA ARG A 123 12.41 -5.38 -1.85
C ARG A 123 12.51 -6.67 -2.65
N ILE A 124 13.14 -6.61 -3.83
CA ILE A 124 13.40 -7.82 -4.64
C ILE A 124 14.25 -8.83 -3.85
N HIS A 125 15.28 -8.37 -3.14
CA HIS A 125 16.08 -9.26 -2.29
C HIS A 125 15.24 -9.81 -1.12
N ASP A 126 14.46 -8.96 -0.44
CA ASP A 126 13.62 -9.36 0.70
C ASP A 126 12.52 -10.38 0.31
N LEU A 127 12.09 -10.42 -0.95
CA LEU A 127 11.12 -11.41 -1.46
C LEU A 127 11.76 -12.72 -1.90
N TYR A 128 13.05 -12.71 -2.22
CA TYR A 128 13.80 -13.91 -2.54
C TYR A 128 14.32 -14.63 -1.30
N ASP A 129 14.63 -13.88 -0.24
CA ASP A 129 15.01 -14.39 1.08
C ASP A 129 13.84 -15.05 1.82
#